data_AF-A0A8H3B804-F1
#
_entry.id   AF-A0A8H3B804-F1
#
_cell.length_a   1.000
_cell.length_b   1.000
_cell.length_c   1.000
_cell.angle_alpha   90.00
_cell.angle_beta   90.00
_cell.angle_gamma   90.00
#
_symmetry.space_group_name_H-M   'P 1'
#
loop_
_entity.id
_entity.type
_entity.pdbx_description
1 polymer ?
#
loop_
_entity_poly.entity_id
_entity_poly.type
_entity_poly.pdbx_seq_one_letter_code
_entity_poly.pdbx_strand_id
1 'polypeptide(L)'
;MDENDTIETTLPIYLSNSLNQNLHIFQYPLLSRPLEVPPSSALTGKRIKARHKSKAGRYEVHVPSDTREEVWNVERGRELGQARAEEDAAEAGAEEEATKGKKRDYEREEREKEEKRLGEVRLRSEKLESTGVYMLGVVRDGKLYLHPIHDVLQLRPSLTYLDAMSKKQKRARGDDSDDEGPPPDPDEPAAPPTAPKEKKKTESKEVLVTARKTDDKSGTQTVGGLSAIRREMLNIIREEQEEQWQNLEYKGIQTRQSTEWLDEIFNTNDENMKCTTSASEMLSSINGLLPE
;
A
#
# COMPACT_ATOMS: atom_id res chain seq x y z
N MET A 1 -20.04 -10.10 -42.02
CA MET A 1 -19.66 -11.52 -42.17
C MET A 1 -19.88 -11.84 -43.62
N ASP A 2 -18.83 -12.23 -44.33
CA ASP A 2 -18.97 -12.73 -45.69
C ASP A 2 -19.85 -13.99 -45.65
N GLU A 3 -20.68 -14.21 -46.67
CA GLU A 3 -21.65 -15.32 -46.72
C GLU A 3 -21.01 -16.73 -46.65
N ASN A 4 -19.68 -16.81 -46.69
CA ASN A 4 -18.91 -18.06 -46.65
C ASN A 4 -18.13 -18.29 -45.34
N ASP A 5 -18.42 -17.54 -44.27
CA ASP A 5 -17.75 -17.74 -42.98
C ASP A 5 -18.35 -18.96 -42.23
N THR A 6 -17.61 -20.06 -42.15
CA THR A 6 -18.05 -21.30 -41.49
C THR A 6 -17.49 -21.40 -40.08
N ILE A 7 -18.35 -21.66 -39.09
CA ILE A 7 -17.93 -21.87 -37.71
C ILE A 7 -17.09 -23.15 -37.62
N GLU A 8 -15.78 -23.01 -37.40
CA GLU A 8 -14.86 -24.14 -37.26
C GLU A 8 -14.85 -24.73 -35.85
N THR A 9 -15.05 -23.91 -34.81
CA THR A 9 -14.97 -24.36 -33.40
C THR A 9 -15.85 -23.52 -32.49
N THR A 10 -16.57 -24.19 -31.58
CA THR A 10 -17.41 -23.56 -30.55
C THR A 10 -16.80 -23.81 -29.18
N LEU A 11 -16.47 -22.74 -28.46
CA LEU A 11 -15.93 -22.80 -27.10
C LEU A 11 -17.04 -22.47 -26.09
N PRO A 12 -17.44 -23.40 -25.19
CA PRO A 12 -18.34 -23.08 -24.10
C PRO A 12 -17.64 -22.15 -23.10
N ILE A 13 -18.39 -21.15 -22.64
CA ILE A 13 -17.93 -20.16 -21.68
C ILE A 13 -18.53 -20.48 -20.31
N TYR A 14 -17.66 -20.69 -19.33
CA TYR A 14 -18.02 -20.88 -17.93
C TYR A 14 -17.69 -19.61 -17.17
N LEU A 15 -18.63 -19.15 -16.34
CA LEU A 15 -18.40 -18.07 -15.40
C LEU A 15 -18.29 -18.68 -14.01
N SER A 16 -17.17 -18.46 -13.33
CA SER A 16 -16.95 -18.97 -11.98
C SER A 16 -16.61 -17.84 -11.01
N ASN A 17 -17.27 -17.91 -9.85
CA ASN A 17 -17.12 -16.96 -8.75
C ASN A 17 -16.42 -17.58 -7.53
N SER A 18 -15.74 -18.71 -7.69
CA SER A 18 -15.08 -19.42 -6.57
C SER A 18 -14.06 -18.55 -5.83
N LEU A 19 -13.31 -17.73 -6.58
CA LEU A 19 -12.28 -16.82 -6.05
C LEU A 19 -12.75 -15.38 -5.91
N ASN A 20 -14.06 -15.14 -5.89
CA ASN A 20 -14.61 -13.79 -5.85
C ASN A 20 -14.08 -13.05 -4.59
N GLN A 21 -13.65 -11.80 -4.76
CA GLN A 21 -12.96 -10.94 -3.77
C GLN A 21 -11.48 -11.27 -3.48
N ASN A 22 -10.99 -12.47 -3.80
CA ASN A 22 -9.60 -12.87 -3.53
C ASN A 22 -8.69 -12.79 -4.76
N LEU A 23 -9.27 -12.63 -5.95
CA LEU A 23 -8.53 -12.53 -7.21
C LEU A 23 -8.17 -11.07 -7.50
N HIS A 24 -6.88 -10.75 -7.41
CA HIS A 24 -6.34 -9.43 -7.73
C HIS A 24 -5.31 -9.52 -8.85
N ILE A 25 -5.17 -8.46 -9.63
CA ILE A 25 -4.04 -8.29 -10.56
C ILE A 25 -2.99 -7.41 -9.91
N PHE A 26 -1.78 -7.94 -9.78
CA PHE A 26 -0.60 -7.19 -9.36
C PHE A 26 0.28 -6.85 -10.55
N GLN A 27 0.42 -5.57 -10.86
CA GLN A 27 1.29 -5.07 -11.94
C GLN A 27 2.58 -4.49 -11.36
N TYR A 28 3.71 -4.79 -12.00
CA TYR A 28 5.04 -4.33 -11.58
C TYR A 28 5.74 -3.53 -12.69
N PRO A 29 5.31 -2.30 -12.98
CA PRO A 29 5.79 -1.55 -14.15
C PRO A 29 7.28 -1.20 -14.14
N LEU A 30 7.94 -1.22 -12.98
CA LEU A 30 9.38 -0.97 -12.87
C LEU A 30 10.22 -2.27 -12.86
N LEU A 31 9.57 -3.43 -12.90
CA LEU A 31 10.27 -4.72 -12.96
C LEU A 31 10.27 -5.23 -14.40
N SER A 32 11.47 -5.47 -14.93
CA SER A 32 11.66 -6.12 -16.23
C SER A 32 11.78 -7.65 -16.13
N ARG A 33 11.83 -8.18 -14.91
CA ARG A 33 11.95 -9.61 -14.62
C ARG A 33 10.84 -10.05 -13.67
N PRO A 34 10.45 -11.33 -13.70
CA PRO A 34 9.56 -11.90 -12.70
C PRO A 34 10.09 -11.67 -11.29
N LEU A 35 9.16 -11.58 -10.34
CA LEU A 35 9.49 -11.41 -8.92
C LEU A 35 10.14 -12.68 -8.38
N GLU A 36 11.47 -12.70 -8.31
CA GLU A 36 12.25 -13.84 -7.83
C GLU A 36 13.20 -13.41 -6.71
N VAL A 37 13.44 -14.33 -5.78
CA VAL A 37 14.46 -14.12 -4.75
C VAL A 37 15.84 -14.27 -5.40
N PRO A 38 16.75 -13.30 -5.26
CA PRO A 38 18.11 -13.43 -5.77
C PRO A 38 18.79 -14.71 -5.22
N PRO A 39 19.57 -15.45 -6.03
CA PRO A 39 20.17 -16.72 -5.60
C PRO A 39 20.98 -16.62 -4.31
N SER A 40 21.74 -15.54 -4.13
CA SER A 40 22.51 -15.26 -2.90
C SER A 40 21.62 -15.16 -1.65
N SER A 41 20.49 -14.46 -1.77
CA SER A 41 19.49 -14.32 -0.72
C SER A 41 18.73 -15.62 -0.46
N ALA A 42 18.46 -16.40 -1.50
CA ALA A 42 17.81 -17.71 -1.39
C ALA A 42 18.69 -18.72 -0.63
N LEU A 43 20.01 -18.73 -0.87
CA LEU A 43 20.97 -19.56 -0.12
C LEU A 43 20.99 -19.23 1.38
N THR A 44 20.72 -17.97 1.73
CA THR A 44 20.61 -17.50 3.12
C THR A 44 19.23 -17.83 3.73
N GLY A 45 18.34 -18.49 2.98
CA GLY A 45 16.99 -18.83 3.43
C GLY A 45 16.01 -17.64 3.46
N LYS A 46 16.38 -16.49 2.89
CA LYS A 46 15.46 -15.35 2.79
C LYS A 46 14.37 -15.66 1.77
N ARG A 47 13.14 -15.23 2.06
CA ARG A 47 11.96 -15.41 1.19
C ARG A 47 11.27 -14.07 1.01
N ILE A 48 10.49 -13.96 -0.07
CA ILE A 48 9.57 -12.84 -0.24
C ILE A 48 8.54 -12.91 0.89
N LYS A 49 8.27 -11.78 1.52
CA LYS A 49 7.19 -11.63 2.51
C LYS A 49 6.13 -10.71 1.92
N ALA A 50 4.88 -10.94 2.26
CA ALA A 50 3.79 -10.04 1.89
C ALA A 50 3.02 -9.65 3.14
N ARG A 51 2.44 -8.45 3.12
CA ARG A 51 1.50 -7.98 4.13
C ARG A 51 0.41 -7.17 3.45
N HIS A 52 -0.76 -7.13 4.06
CA HIS A 52 -1.87 -6.35 3.54
C HIS A 52 -2.69 -5.69 4.65
N LYS A 53 -3.40 -4.63 4.27
CA LYS A 53 -4.42 -3.93 5.05
C LYS A 53 -5.75 -4.17 4.34
N SER A 54 -6.68 -4.84 5.02
CA SER A 54 -7.92 -5.35 4.43
C SER A 54 -8.91 -4.22 4.13
N LYS A 55 -9.06 -3.23 5.02
CA LYS A 55 -9.98 -2.10 4.84
C LYS A 55 -9.42 -1.06 3.88
N ALA A 56 -8.14 -0.72 4.00
CA ALA A 56 -7.47 0.22 3.11
C ALA A 56 -7.17 -0.37 1.72
N GLY A 57 -7.27 -1.70 1.55
CA GLY A 57 -6.95 -2.38 0.29
C GLY A 57 -5.48 -2.24 -0.12
N ARG A 58 -4.57 -2.08 0.85
CA ARG A 58 -3.15 -1.88 0.61
C ARG A 58 -2.40 -3.19 0.74
N TYR A 59 -1.53 -3.47 -0.21
CA TYR A 59 -0.62 -4.60 -0.21
C TYR A 59 0.82 -4.09 -0.21
N GLU A 60 1.67 -4.80 0.51
CA GLU A 60 3.09 -4.54 0.53
C GLU A 60 3.86 -5.85 0.41
N VAL A 61 4.80 -5.87 -0.54
CA VAL A 61 5.61 -7.05 -0.84
C VAL A 61 7.07 -6.72 -0.58
N HIS A 62 7.70 -7.50 0.29
CA HIS A 62 9.09 -7.34 0.70
C HIS A 62 9.93 -8.34 -0.08
N VAL A 63 10.77 -7.83 -0.98
CA VAL A 63 11.62 -8.61 -1.87
C VAL A 63 13.05 -8.55 -1.37
N PRO A 64 13.68 -9.70 -1.02
CA PRO A 64 15.08 -9.70 -0.62
C PRO A 64 15.99 -9.15 -1.73
N SER A 65 16.95 -8.31 -1.34
CA SER A 65 17.97 -7.76 -2.25
C SER A 65 19.19 -8.67 -2.30
N ASP A 66 19.99 -8.55 -3.37
CA ASP A 66 21.31 -9.18 -3.40
C ASP A 66 22.27 -8.37 -2.53
N THR A 67 22.82 -8.99 -1.49
CA THR A 67 23.72 -8.34 -0.52
C THR A 67 25.19 -8.69 -0.73
N ARG A 68 25.56 -9.19 -1.91
CA ARG A 68 26.96 -9.45 -2.28
C ARG A 68 27.73 -8.12 -2.41
N GLU A 69 28.95 -8.08 -1.88
CA GLU A 69 29.80 -6.88 -1.87
C GLU A 69 30.05 -6.27 -3.27
N GLU A 70 29.99 -7.08 -4.33
CA GLU A 70 30.13 -6.64 -5.72
C GLU A 70 29.02 -5.69 -6.18
N VAL A 71 27.81 -5.84 -5.65
CA VAL A 71 26.60 -5.12 -6.10
C VAL A 71 25.95 -4.32 -4.98
N TRP A 72 26.42 -4.49 -3.73
CA TRP A 72 25.83 -3.93 -2.54
C TRP A 72 26.85 -3.16 -1.70
N ASN A 73 26.57 -1.89 -1.43
CA ASN A 73 27.36 -1.09 -0.51
C ASN A 73 26.89 -1.34 0.94
N VAL A 74 27.74 -2.00 1.73
CA VAL A 74 27.45 -2.40 3.11
C VAL A 74 27.23 -1.19 4.03
N GLU A 75 28.04 -0.14 3.89
CA GLU A 75 27.94 1.08 4.70
C GLU A 75 26.62 1.81 4.47
N ARG A 76 26.30 2.07 3.19
CA ARG A 76 25.02 2.65 2.78
C ARG A 76 23.84 1.78 3.22
N GLY A 77 23.98 0.46 3.08
CA GLY A 77 22.96 -0.50 3.50
C GLY A 77 22.67 -0.44 5.00
N ARG A 78 23.69 -0.22 5.83
CA ARG A 78 23.56 -0.09 7.28
C ARG A 78 22.88 1.23 7.68
N GLU A 79 23.25 2.33 7.04
CA GLU A 79 22.62 3.64 7.27
C GLU A 79 21.11 3.59 6.94
N LEU A 80 20.77 3.14 5.73
CA LEU A 80 19.39 3.09 5.27
C LEU A 80 18.55 2.05 6.02
N GLY A 81 19.16 0.94 6.43
CA GLY A 81 18.47 -0.11 7.18
C GLY A 81 18.13 0.32 8.61
N GLN A 82 18.95 1.15 9.25
CA GLN A 82 18.61 1.75 10.55
C GLN A 82 17.38 2.64 10.44
N ALA A 83 17.30 3.46 9.40
CA ALA A 83 16.15 4.31 9.16
C ALA A 83 14.85 3.50 8.95
N ARG A 84 14.93 2.39 8.22
CA ARG A 84 13.80 1.46 8.08
C ARG A 84 13.41 0.81 9.40
N ALA A 85 14.38 0.39 10.21
CA ALA A 85 14.08 -0.22 11.51
C ALA A 85 13.41 0.77 12.49
N GLU A 86 13.79 2.06 12.43
CA GLU A 86 13.14 3.13 13.18
C GLU A 86 11.72 3.39 12.68
N GLU A 87 11.51 3.41 11.36
CA GLU A 87 10.17 3.51 10.75
C GLU A 87 9.26 2.35 11.16
N ASP A 88 9.76 1.12 11.11
CA ASP A 88 9.01 -0.07 11.52
C ASP A 88 8.66 -0.04 13.01
N ALA A 89 9.58 0.45 13.86
CA ALA A 89 9.33 0.60 15.29
C ALA A 89 8.26 1.67 15.57
N ALA A 90 8.28 2.77 14.83
CA ALA A 90 7.25 3.81 14.90
C ALA A 90 5.89 3.29 14.40
N GLU A 91 5.85 2.53 13.29
CA GLU A 91 4.64 1.89 12.75
C GLU A 91 4.06 0.84 13.72
N ALA A 92 4.93 0.12 14.45
CA ALA A 92 4.52 -0.85 15.46
C ALA A 92 4.12 -0.22 16.81
N GLY A 93 4.23 1.10 16.98
CA GLY A 93 3.95 1.79 18.25
C GLY A 93 4.95 1.45 19.37
N ALA A 94 6.15 0.97 19.03
CA ALA A 94 7.16 0.47 19.97
C ALA A 94 8.15 1.55 20.45
N GLU A 95 7.91 2.83 20.15
CA GLU A 95 8.83 3.95 20.44
C GLU A 95 9.13 4.14 21.94
N GLU A 96 8.27 3.68 22.85
CA GLU A 96 8.44 3.91 24.30
C GLU A 96 9.25 2.83 25.07
N GLU A 97 9.49 1.64 24.50
CA GLU A 97 10.12 0.53 25.25
C GLU A 97 11.64 0.36 25.02
N ALA A 98 12.20 0.98 23.97
CA ALA A 98 13.61 0.78 23.59
C ALA A 98 14.62 1.47 24.53
N THR A 99 14.17 2.40 25.38
CA THR A 99 15.06 3.24 26.22
C THR A 99 15.41 2.62 27.59
N LYS A 100 14.82 1.47 27.96
CA LYS A 100 15.04 0.79 29.26
C LYS A 100 15.56 -0.64 29.11
N GLY A 101 16.71 -0.80 28.45
CA GLY A 101 17.35 -2.12 28.31
C GLY A 101 18.87 -2.05 28.28
N LYS A 102 19.50 -1.26 29.16
CA LYS A 102 20.97 -1.18 29.27
C LYS A 102 21.54 -2.40 30.02
N LYS A 103 21.53 -3.55 29.33
CA LYS A 103 22.48 -4.68 29.42
C LYS A 103 22.02 -5.72 28.39
N ARG A 104 22.34 -5.49 27.12
CA ARG A 104 22.20 -6.51 26.07
C ARG A 104 23.61 -6.99 25.72
N ASP A 105 23.76 -8.30 25.63
CA ASP A 105 25.03 -8.95 25.31
C ASP A 105 25.60 -8.42 23.98
N TYR A 106 26.91 -8.18 23.93
CA TYR A 106 27.60 -7.62 22.76
C TYR A 106 27.30 -8.41 21.46
N GLU A 107 27.21 -9.73 21.56
CA GLU A 107 26.88 -10.62 20.43
C GLU A 107 25.44 -10.43 19.93
N ARG A 108 24.49 -10.17 20.83
CA ARG A 108 23.10 -9.88 20.46
C ARG A 108 23.00 -8.52 19.77
N GLU A 109 23.78 -7.55 20.24
CA GLU A 109 23.80 -6.21 19.66
C GLU A 109 24.43 -6.20 18.26
N GLU A 110 25.49 -6.98 18.01
CA GLU A 110 26.04 -7.14 16.66
C GLU A 110 25.05 -7.85 15.73
N ARG A 111 24.38 -8.90 16.19
CA ARG A 111 23.36 -9.59 15.39
C ARG A 111 22.19 -8.67 15.02
N GLU A 112 21.71 -7.87 15.98
CA GLU A 112 20.71 -6.83 15.74
C GLU A 112 21.22 -5.73 14.79
N LYS A 113 22.53 -5.40 14.81
CA LYS A 113 23.14 -4.45 13.86
C LYS A 113 23.25 -5.03 12.45
N GLU A 114 23.54 -6.31 12.32
CA GLU A 114 23.52 -7.03 11.03
C GLU A 114 22.10 -7.19 10.49
N GLU A 115 21.10 -7.34 11.36
CA GLU A 115 19.68 -7.36 11.01
C GLU A 115 19.18 -5.98 10.53
N LYS A 116 19.76 -4.89 11.04
CA LYS A 116 19.44 -3.50 10.66
C LYS A 116 20.07 -3.04 9.35
N ARG A 117 20.56 -3.93 8.49
CA ARG A 117 20.96 -3.57 7.13
C ARG A 117 19.75 -3.63 6.19
N LEU A 118 19.69 -2.74 5.22
CA LEU A 118 18.64 -2.72 4.20
C LEU A 118 18.77 -3.94 3.27
N GLY A 119 18.29 -5.10 3.70
CA GLY A 119 18.43 -6.35 2.95
C GLY A 119 17.26 -6.67 2.02
N GLU A 120 16.28 -5.78 1.90
CA GLU A 120 15.04 -5.98 1.15
C GLU A 120 14.52 -4.67 0.54
N VAL A 121 13.83 -4.78 -0.58
CA VAL A 121 13.04 -3.69 -1.20
C VAL A 121 11.58 -3.93 -0.86
N ARG A 122 10.88 -2.87 -0.43
CA ARG A 122 9.44 -2.92 -0.19
C ARG A 122 8.71 -2.34 -1.40
N LEU A 123 7.74 -3.08 -1.90
CA LEU A 123 6.87 -2.69 -2.99
C LEU A 123 5.49 -2.40 -2.41
N ARG A 124 5.02 -1.16 -2.48
CA ARG A 124 3.70 -0.76 -1.99
C ARG A 124 2.72 -0.69 -3.16
N SER A 125 1.49 -1.15 -2.95
CA SER A 125 0.44 -1.14 -3.96
C SER A 125 -0.35 0.16 -4.00
N GLU A 126 -0.69 0.58 -5.21
CA GLU A 126 -1.65 1.64 -5.51
C GLU A 126 -2.80 1.04 -6.32
N LYS A 127 -4.04 1.33 -5.91
CA LYS A 127 -5.23 0.85 -6.61
C LYS A 127 -5.42 1.66 -7.88
N LEU A 128 -5.56 0.96 -9.00
CA LEU A 128 -5.87 1.57 -10.28
C LEU A 128 -7.38 1.71 -10.40
N GLU A 129 -7.86 2.92 -10.69
CA GLU A 129 -9.26 3.12 -11.04
C GLU A 129 -9.56 2.41 -12.37
N SER A 130 -10.45 1.43 -12.30
CA SER A 130 -10.91 0.72 -13.50
C SER A 130 -12.16 1.38 -14.04
N THR A 131 -12.16 1.72 -15.33
CA THR A 131 -13.35 2.17 -16.06
C THR A 131 -14.22 1.00 -16.53
N GLY A 132 -13.85 -0.26 -16.25
CA GLY A 132 -14.55 -1.44 -16.72
C GLY A 132 -14.45 -2.66 -15.80
N VAL A 133 -15.09 -3.75 -16.20
CA VAL A 133 -15.03 -5.03 -15.49
C VAL A 133 -13.91 -5.86 -16.10
N TYR A 134 -12.85 -6.10 -15.31
CA TYR A 134 -11.78 -7.02 -15.71
C TYR A 134 -12.16 -8.45 -15.36
N MET A 135 -11.94 -9.36 -16.30
CA MET A 135 -12.12 -10.80 -16.08
C MET A 135 -10.85 -11.56 -16.47
N LEU A 136 -10.47 -12.53 -15.66
CA LEU A 136 -9.45 -13.51 -15.97
C LEU A 136 -10.08 -14.60 -16.83
N GLY A 137 -9.61 -14.74 -18.07
CA GLY A 137 -10.02 -15.80 -18.99
C GLY A 137 -8.95 -16.89 -19.11
N VAL A 138 -9.29 -18.14 -18.80
CA VAL A 138 -8.38 -19.29 -18.93
C VAL A 138 -8.99 -20.33 -19.86
N VAL A 139 -8.25 -20.71 -20.90
CA VAL A 139 -8.67 -21.75 -21.85
C VAL A 139 -8.04 -23.09 -21.46
N ARG A 140 -8.87 -24.09 -21.20
CA ARG A 140 -8.43 -25.46 -20.84
C ARG A 140 -9.39 -26.47 -21.43
N ASP A 141 -8.86 -27.53 -22.06
CA ASP A 141 -9.63 -28.65 -22.63
C ASP A 141 -10.78 -28.22 -23.57
N GLY A 142 -10.57 -27.17 -24.37
CA GLY A 142 -11.57 -26.64 -25.30
C GLY A 142 -12.71 -25.87 -24.61
N LYS A 143 -12.52 -25.41 -23.37
CA LYS A 143 -13.47 -24.61 -22.59
C LYS A 143 -12.82 -23.30 -22.16
N LEU A 144 -13.60 -22.21 -22.11
CA LEU A 144 -13.15 -20.91 -21.59
C LEU A 144 -13.75 -20.67 -20.20
N TYR A 145 -12.91 -20.49 -19.20
CA TYR A 145 -13.30 -20.14 -17.84
C TYR A 145 -13.06 -18.66 -17.59
N LEU A 146 -14.10 -17.92 -17.21
CA LEU A 146 -14.07 -16.51 -16.88
C LEU A 146 -14.24 -16.33 -15.37
N HIS A 147 -13.38 -15.52 -14.77
CA HIS A 147 -13.43 -15.14 -13.36
C HIS A 147 -13.38 -13.62 -13.21
N PRO A 148 -14.28 -13.00 -12.46
CA PRO A 148 -14.21 -11.57 -12.20
C PRO A 148 -12.98 -11.25 -11.33
N ILE A 149 -12.23 -10.23 -11.73
CA ILE A 149 -11.11 -9.70 -10.95
C ILE A 149 -11.65 -8.63 -10.00
N HIS A 150 -11.26 -8.71 -8.72
CA HIS A 150 -11.72 -7.76 -7.71
C HIS A 150 -11.05 -6.40 -7.87
N ASP A 151 -9.71 -6.38 -7.87
CA ASP A 151 -8.93 -5.14 -7.97
C ASP A 151 -7.70 -5.31 -8.86
N VAL A 152 -7.32 -4.21 -9.52
CA VAL A 152 -6.06 -4.06 -10.23
C VAL A 152 -5.17 -3.12 -9.44
N LEU A 153 -4.00 -3.62 -9.05
CA LEU A 153 -3.08 -2.96 -8.12
C LEU A 153 -1.71 -2.84 -8.78
N GLN A 154 -1.15 -1.64 -8.77
CA GLN A 154 0.18 -1.34 -9.27
C GLN A 154 1.16 -1.28 -8.11
N LEU A 155 2.17 -2.15 -8.09
CA LEU A 155 3.20 -2.14 -7.06
C LEU A 155 4.42 -1.33 -7.51
N ARG A 156 4.85 -0.40 -6.65
CA ARG A 156 6.05 0.42 -6.84
C ARG A 156 6.99 0.34 -5.63
N PRO A 157 8.32 0.42 -5.83
CA PRO A 157 9.26 0.52 -4.73
C PRO A 157 8.96 1.72 -3.84
N SER A 158 8.80 1.46 -2.55
CA SER A 158 8.63 2.46 -1.51
C SER A 158 9.99 2.80 -0.89
N LEU A 159 10.25 4.10 -0.75
CA LEU A 159 11.46 4.65 -0.15
C LEU A 159 11.16 5.40 1.17
N THR A 160 10.11 4.99 1.88
CA THR A 160 9.63 5.66 3.11
C THR A 160 10.69 5.81 4.21
N TYR A 161 11.70 4.95 4.24
CA TYR A 161 12.85 5.09 5.14
C TYR A 161 13.65 6.39 4.90
N LEU A 162 13.63 6.96 3.68
CA LEU A 162 14.23 8.27 3.41
C LEU A 162 13.43 9.41 4.06
N ASP A 163 12.10 9.28 4.11
CA ASP A 163 11.22 10.22 4.81
C ASP A 163 11.45 10.15 6.32
N ALA A 164 11.65 8.94 6.87
CA ALA A 164 12.03 8.77 8.27
C ALA A 164 13.39 9.43 8.59
N MET A 165 14.40 9.25 7.73
CA MET A 165 15.69 9.92 7.89
C MET A 165 15.57 11.44 7.84
N SER A 166 14.81 11.99 6.89
CA SER A 166 14.67 13.44 6.76
C SER A 166 13.93 14.06 7.94
N LYS A 167 12.86 13.42 8.44
CA LYS A 167 12.15 13.83 9.66
C LYS A 167 13.07 13.82 10.88
N LYS A 168 13.89 12.79 11.03
CA LYS A 168 14.87 12.69 12.11
C LYS A 168 15.91 13.82 12.04
N GLN A 169 16.41 14.14 10.84
CA GLN A 169 17.36 15.25 10.66
C GLN A 169 16.73 16.61 10.98
N LYS A 170 15.47 16.84 10.59
CA LYS A 170 14.73 18.07 10.96
C LYS A 170 14.55 18.19 12.47
N ARG A 171 14.08 17.13 13.13
CA ARG A 171 13.95 17.06 14.59
C ARG A 171 15.28 17.31 15.31
N ALA A 172 16.38 16.74 14.81
CA ALA A 172 17.72 16.93 15.38
C ALA A 172 18.24 18.37 15.23
N ARG A 173 17.80 19.10 14.19
CA ARG A 173 18.13 20.51 13.96
C ARG A 173 17.22 21.48 14.73
N GLY A 174 16.19 20.97 15.42
CA GLY A 174 15.24 21.82 16.17
C GLY A 174 14.30 22.63 15.27
N ASP A 175 14.13 22.20 14.02
CA ASP A 175 13.35 22.88 12.97
C ASP A 175 11.91 22.31 12.87
N ASP A 176 11.32 21.94 14.01
CA ASP A 176 9.87 21.66 14.13
C ASP A 176 9.16 23.00 14.39
N SER A 177 9.29 23.96 13.48
CA SER A 177 8.27 25.00 13.37
C SER A 177 7.13 24.42 12.55
N ASP A 178 6.08 23.96 13.23
CA ASP A 178 4.74 23.74 12.68
C ASP A 178 4.10 25.06 12.22
N ASP A 179 4.86 25.92 11.55
CA ASP A 179 4.45 27.21 10.99
C ASP A 179 4.79 27.25 9.49
N GLU A 180 4.49 26.17 8.78
CA GLU A 180 4.27 26.25 7.34
C GLU A 180 2.79 26.59 7.10
N GLY A 181 2.41 27.77 7.62
CA GLY A 181 1.27 28.51 7.12
C GLY A 181 1.53 28.92 5.66
N PRO A 182 0.47 29.16 4.86
CA PRO A 182 0.64 29.54 3.46
C PRO A 182 1.56 30.76 3.32
N PRO A 183 2.34 30.85 2.23
CA PRO A 183 3.28 31.95 2.03
C PRO A 183 2.55 33.29 2.21
N PRO A 184 3.17 34.26 2.91
CA PRO A 184 2.54 35.55 3.16
C PRO A 184 2.22 36.23 1.82
N ASP A 185 0.96 36.62 1.66
CA ASP A 185 0.49 37.42 0.53
C ASP A 185 1.33 38.72 0.44
N PRO A 186 1.77 39.13 -0.75
CA PRO A 186 2.73 40.22 -0.93
C PRO A 186 2.22 41.63 -0.61
N ASP A 187 0.98 41.77 -0.11
CA ASP A 187 0.31 43.07 0.07
C ASP A 187 0.08 43.48 1.54
N GLU A 188 0.63 42.76 2.54
CA GLU A 188 0.49 43.16 3.95
C GLU A 188 1.77 43.85 4.50
N PRO A 189 1.69 45.09 5.01
CA PRO A 189 2.88 45.85 5.39
C PRO A 189 3.57 45.28 6.64
N ALA A 190 4.89 45.10 6.54
CA ALA A 190 5.75 44.51 7.57
C ALA A 190 5.64 45.21 8.94
N ALA A 191 5.28 44.44 9.97
CA ALA A 191 5.35 44.86 11.36
C ALA A 191 6.79 44.68 11.93
N PRO A 192 7.24 45.57 12.85
CA PRO A 192 8.64 45.64 13.28
C PRO A 192 9.09 44.48 14.19
N PRO A 193 10.40 44.18 14.24
CA PRO A 193 10.95 42.99 14.89
C PRO A 193 10.89 43.11 16.43
N THR A 194 10.35 42.09 17.09
CA THR A 194 10.44 41.94 18.55
C THR A 194 11.54 40.95 18.92
N ALA A 195 12.35 41.33 19.91
CA ALA A 195 13.55 40.65 20.38
C ALA A 195 13.25 39.27 21.03
N PRO A 196 14.23 38.34 21.03
CA PRO A 196 14.00 36.96 21.44
C PRO A 196 13.86 36.84 22.97
N LYS A 197 12.72 36.30 23.44
CA LYS A 197 12.57 35.84 24.82
C LYS A 197 12.99 34.37 24.93
N GLU A 198 13.98 34.14 25.79
CA GLU A 198 14.43 32.81 26.23
C GLU A 198 13.25 31.99 26.80
N LYS A 199 13.02 30.80 26.24
CA LYS A 199 12.04 29.84 26.78
C LYS A 199 12.69 28.99 27.86
N LYS A 200 12.31 29.22 29.12
CA LYS A 200 12.46 28.22 30.19
C LYS A 200 11.55 27.03 29.88
N LYS A 201 12.14 25.83 29.90
CA LYS A 201 11.42 24.56 29.87
C LYS A 201 10.60 24.43 31.16
N THR A 202 9.28 24.32 31.03
CA THR A 202 8.43 23.79 32.09
C THR A 202 7.58 22.69 31.50
N GLU A 203 7.82 21.49 32.00
CA GLU A 203 7.08 20.27 31.75
C GLU A 203 5.69 20.43 32.39
N SER A 204 4.65 20.65 31.58
CA SER A 204 3.28 20.46 32.01
C SER A 204 2.56 19.65 30.94
N LYS A 205 2.09 18.46 31.34
CA LYS A 205 1.20 17.60 30.57
C LYS A 205 -0.02 18.40 30.13
N GLU A 206 -0.03 18.82 28.86
CA GLU A 206 -1.23 19.34 28.23
C GLU A 206 -2.06 18.15 27.75
N VAL A 207 -3.08 17.80 28.55
CA VAL A 207 -4.15 16.91 28.11
C VAL A 207 -5.12 17.77 27.30
N LEU A 208 -4.98 17.76 25.97
CA LEU A 208 -5.92 18.43 25.09
C LEU A 208 -7.21 17.58 24.99
N VAL A 209 -8.13 17.76 25.95
CA VAL A 209 -9.49 17.18 25.86
C VAL A 209 -10.33 18.08 24.96
N THR A 210 -10.31 17.87 23.65
CA THR A 210 -11.32 18.47 22.76
C THR A 210 -12.56 17.60 22.74
N ALA A 211 -13.41 17.74 23.77
CA ALA A 211 -14.77 17.24 23.72
C ALA A 211 -15.60 18.16 22.81
N ARG A 212 -15.76 17.80 21.52
CA ARG A 212 -16.64 18.54 20.62
C ARG A 212 -18.08 18.08 20.85
N LYS A 213 -18.78 18.81 21.73
CA LYS A 213 -20.21 18.67 21.97
C LYS A 213 -20.98 19.10 20.71
N THR A 214 -21.81 18.21 20.19
CA THR A 214 -22.82 18.50 19.18
C THR A 214 -23.93 19.31 19.84
N ASP A 215 -24.08 20.58 19.49
CA ASP A 215 -25.40 21.16 19.25
C ASP A 215 -25.35 22.57 18.61
N ASP A 216 -26.48 22.92 18.03
CA ASP A 216 -26.79 23.87 16.97
C ASP A 216 -26.46 25.37 17.13
N LYS A 217 -26.33 25.99 15.94
CA LYS A 217 -26.58 27.41 15.57
C LYS A 217 -25.65 28.53 16.07
N SER A 218 -25.11 29.22 15.05
CA SER A 218 -24.63 30.62 15.05
C SER A 218 -23.30 30.91 15.74
N GLY A 219 -22.24 31.07 14.93
CA GLY A 219 -20.98 31.64 15.41
C GLY A 219 -19.83 31.46 14.43
N THR A 220 -19.77 32.32 13.42
CA THR A 220 -18.68 32.41 12.44
C THR A 220 -17.36 32.82 13.12
N GLN A 221 -16.61 31.86 13.68
CA GLN A 221 -15.16 31.96 13.89
C GLN A 221 -14.55 30.57 13.78
N THR A 222 -14.28 30.14 12.54
CA THR A 222 -13.41 29.00 12.26
C THR A 222 -12.09 29.52 11.72
N VAL A 223 -11.14 29.70 12.63
CA VAL A 223 -9.72 29.79 12.28
C VAL A 223 -9.28 28.41 11.79
N GLY A 224 -8.80 28.33 10.54
CA GLY A 224 -8.22 27.10 9.96
C GLY A 224 -9.19 26.19 9.20
N GLY A 225 -9.84 26.69 8.15
CA GLY A 225 -10.76 25.93 7.31
C GLY A 225 -10.06 25.00 6.32
N LEU A 226 -9.65 23.80 6.76
CA LEU A 226 -9.41 22.70 5.82
C LEU A 226 -10.73 22.37 5.12
N SER A 227 -10.74 22.35 3.77
CA SER A 227 -11.92 22.00 2.97
C SER A 227 -12.50 20.65 3.42
N ALA A 228 -13.80 20.42 3.24
CA ALA A 228 -14.42 19.14 3.60
C ALA A 228 -13.66 17.95 2.98
N ILE A 229 -13.22 18.10 1.73
CA ILE A 229 -12.39 17.13 1.00
C ILE A 229 -11.05 16.89 1.70
N ARG A 230 -10.37 17.95 2.18
CA ARG A 230 -9.09 17.80 2.88
C ARG A 230 -9.27 17.13 4.24
N ARG A 231 -10.38 17.38 4.94
CA ARG A 231 -10.70 16.66 6.19
C ARG A 231 -10.98 15.18 5.95
N GLU A 232 -11.76 14.87 4.92
CA GLU A 232 -12.03 13.49 4.51
C GLU A 232 -10.75 12.76 4.11
N MET A 233 -9.90 13.38 3.30
CA MET A 233 -8.60 12.83 2.91
C MET A 233 -7.70 12.57 4.13
N LEU A 234 -7.63 13.50 5.08
CA LEU A 234 -6.84 13.31 6.30
C LEU A 234 -7.41 12.18 7.19
N ASN A 235 -8.73 12.02 7.23
CA ASN A 235 -9.35 10.91 7.94
C ASN A 235 -9.01 9.57 7.28
N ILE A 236 -9.09 9.47 5.94
CA ILE A 236 -8.71 8.27 5.19
C ILE A 236 -7.25 7.91 5.46
N ILE A 237 -6.34 8.89 5.45
CA ILE A 237 -4.91 8.67 5.76
C ILE A 237 -4.73 8.16 7.19
N ARG A 238 -5.47 8.72 8.15
CA ARG A 238 -5.41 8.31 9.55
C ARG A 238 -5.95 6.90 9.76
N GLU A 239 -7.10 6.58 9.18
CA GLU A 239 -7.69 5.25 9.23
C GLU A 239 -6.78 4.21 8.57
N GLU A 240 -6.14 4.56 7.44
CA GLU A 240 -5.14 3.71 6.80
C GLU A 240 -3.94 3.48 7.73
N GLN A 241 -3.46 4.50 8.45
CA GLN A 241 -2.33 4.36 9.39
C GLN A 241 -2.70 3.53 10.64
N GLU A 242 -3.89 3.71 11.18
CA GLU A 242 -4.39 2.99 12.36
C GLU A 242 -4.69 1.52 12.05
N GLU A 243 -4.99 1.18 10.79
CA GLU A 243 -5.18 -0.21 10.39
C GLU A 243 -3.88 -1.03 10.49
N GLN A 244 -3.97 -2.15 11.20
CA GLN A 244 -2.85 -3.08 11.39
C GLN A 244 -2.57 -3.92 10.15
N TRP A 245 -1.29 -4.16 9.90
CA TRP A 245 -0.85 -5.08 8.85
C TRP A 245 -1.15 -6.53 9.21
N GLN A 246 -1.74 -7.24 8.25
CA GLN A 246 -1.91 -8.68 8.30
C GLN A 246 -0.87 -9.35 7.41
N ASN A 247 -0.07 -10.24 7.99
CA ASN A 247 0.99 -10.94 7.28
C ASN A 247 0.41 -12.01 6.34
N LEU A 248 0.96 -12.08 5.14
CA LEU A 248 0.62 -13.05 4.11
C LEU A 248 1.84 -13.89 3.75
N GLU A 249 1.63 -15.18 3.55
CA GLU A 249 2.70 -16.07 3.08
C GLU A 249 2.79 -16.03 1.55
N TYR A 250 3.95 -15.63 1.03
CA TYR A 250 4.19 -15.63 -0.40
C TYR A 250 4.50 -17.05 -0.91
N LYS A 251 3.66 -17.53 -1.83
CA LYS A 251 3.87 -18.77 -2.59
C LYS A 251 4.16 -18.42 -4.05
N GLY A 252 5.37 -18.74 -4.51
CA GLY A 252 5.75 -18.53 -5.90
C GLY A 252 5.09 -19.55 -6.83
N ILE A 253 5.20 -19.28 -8.14
CA ILE A 253 4.56 -20.05 -9.23
C ILE A 253 4.92 -21.54 -9.21
N GLN A 254 6.13 -21.88 -8.74
CA GLN A 254 6.64 -23.26 -8.72
C GLN A 254 6.16 -24.07 -7.50
N THR A 255 5.30 -23.51 -6.65
CA THR A 255 4.87 -24.18 -5.42
C THR A 255 3.68 -25.09 -5.70
N ARG A 256 3.60 -26.25 -5.04
CA ARG A 256 2.44 -27.16 -5.16
C ARG A 256 1.10 -26.46 -4.87
N GLN A 257 1.09 -25.58 -3.87
CA GLN A 257 -0.10 -24.83 -3.46
C GLN A 257 -0.61 -23.88 -4.54
N SER A 258 0.27 -23.27 -5.36
CA SER A 258 -0.19 -22.41 -6.45
C SER A 258 -0.87 -23.22 -7.56
N THR A 259 -0.45 -24.46 -7.78
CA THR A 259 -1.14 -25.38 -8.69
C THR A 259 -2.51 -25.79 -8.14
N GLU A 260 -2.61 -26.08 -6.84
CA GLU A 260 -3.88 -26.41 -6.18
C GLU A 260 -4.89 -25.26 -6.27
N TRP A 261 -4.45 -24.01 -6.05
CA TRP A 261 -5.31 -22.83 -6.22
C TRP A 261 -5.68 -22.57 -7.68
N LEU A 262 -4.78 -22.86 -8.62
CA LEU A 262 -5.10 -22.79 -10.05
C LEU A 262 -6.15 -23.85 -10.42
N ASP A 263 -6.10 -25.05 -9.83
CA ASP A 263 -7.10 -26.08 -10.09
C ASP A 263 -8.48 -25.71 -9.52
N GLU A 264 -8.53 -24.96 -8.41
CA GLU A 264 -9.77 -24.42 -7.84
C GLU A 264 -10.50 -23.43 -8.76
N ILE A 265 -9.78 -22.77 -9.67
CA ILE A 265 -10.36 -21.92 -10.73
C ILE A 265 -11.27 -22.77 -11.64
N PHE A 266 -10.92 -24.02 -11.89
CA PHE A 266 -11.67 -24.88 -12.80
C PHE A 266 -12.79 -25.69 -12.13
N ASN A 267 -12.84 -25.76 -10.80
CA ASN A 267 -13.90 -26.43 -10.06
C ASN A 267 -15.22 -25.65 -10.20
N THR A 268 -15.96 -25.92 -11.26
CA THR A 268 -17.21 -25.24 -11.58
C THR A 268 -18.36 -26.24 -11.55
N ASN A 269 -19.47 -25.86 -10.91
CA ASN A 269 -20.75 -26.55 -11.07
C ASN A 269 -21.30 -26.25 -12.46
N ASP A 270 -21.68 -27.28 -13.21
CA ASP A 270 -22.28 -27.14 -14.54
C ASP A 270 -23.75 -26.67 -14.43
N GLU A 271 -23.97 -25.41 -14.06
CA GLU A 271 -25.28 -24.77 -14.11
C GLU A 271 -25.39 -23.84 -15.33
N ASN A 272 -26.44 -24.04 -16.13
CA ASN A 272 -26.69 -23.19 -17.29
C ASN A 272 -27.27 -21.85 -16.86
N MET A 273 -26.46 -20.80 -16.96
CA MET A 273 -26.90 -19.42 -16.72
C MET A 273 -27.85 -18.97 -17.83
N LYS A 274 -29.00 -18.40 -17.45
CA LYS A 274 -29.96 -17.80 -18.39
C LYS A 274 -29.82 -16.28 -18.35
N CYS A 275 -29.53 -15.68 -19.50
CA CYS A 275 -29.64 -14.24 -19.65
C CYS A 275 -31.12 -13.87 -19.76
N THR A 276 -31.66 -13.16 -18.77
CA THR A 276 -33.08 -12.75 -18.74
C THR A 276 -33.31 -11.38 -19.36
N THR A 277 -32.26 -10.64 -19.68
CA THR A 277 -32.34 -9.28 -20.25
C THR A 277 -32.46 -9.31 -21.77
N SER A 278 -33.36 -8.48 -22.29
CA SER A 278 -33.48 -8.25 -23.73
C SER A 278 -32.36 -7.35 -24.24
N ALA A 279 -31.96 -7.49 -25.51
CA ALA A 279 -30.93 -6.66 -26.14
C ALA A 279 -31.27 -5.14 -26.06
N SER A 280 -32.56 -4.80 -26.17
CA SER A 280 -33.03 -3.41 -26.05
C SER A 280 -32.87 -2.87 -24.63
N GLU A 281 -33.13 -3.70 -23.62
CA GLU A 281 -32.97 -3.33 -22.20
C GLU A 281 -31.49 -3.15 -21.86
N MET A 282 -30.63 -4.05 -22.34
CA MET A 282 -29.17 -3.91 -22.21
C MET A 282 -28.70 -2.57 -22.78
N LEU A 283 -29.09 -2.23 -24.01
CA LEU A 283 -28.70 -0.96 -24.64
C LEU A 283 -29.19 0.26 -23.84
N SER A 284 -30.41 0.23 -23.31
CA SER A 284 -30.93 1.32 -22.46
C SER A 284 -30.22 1.44 -21.11
N SER A 285 -29.60 0.36 -20.62
CA SER A 285 -28.90 0.34 -19.33
C SER A 285 -27.45 0.83 -19.41
N ILE A 286 -26.91 1.03 -20.62
CA ILE A 286 -25.53 1.51 -20.81
C ILE A 286 -25.54 3.04 -20.69
N ASN A 287 -25.10 3.53 -19.53
CA ASN A 287 -24.97 4.96 -19.27
C ASN A 287 -24.01 5.62 -20.28
N GLY A 288 -24.48 6.69 -20.94
CA GLY A 288 -23.69 7.50 -21.87
C GLY A 288 -23.77 7.09 -23.36
N LEU A 289 -24.59 6.09 -23.72
CA LEU A 289 -24.75 5.64 -25.10
C LEU A 289 -25.93 6.28 -25.85
N LEU A 290 -26.91 6.82 -25.11
CA LEU A 290 -28.01 7.63 -25.64
C LEU A 290 -27.79 9.09 -25.21
N PRO A 291 -27.83 10.08 -26.13
CA PRO A 291 -27.90 11.48 -25.75
C PRO A 291 -29.21 11.74 -25.00
N GLU A 292 -29.16 12.57 -23.95
CA GLU A 292 -30.35 13.08 -23.26
C GLU A 292 -31.34 13.77 -24.22
#